data_AF-A0A536JPH1-F1
#
_entry.id   AF-A0A536JPH1-F1
#
_cell.length_a   1.000
_cell.length_b   1.000
_cell.length_c   1.000
_cell.angle_alpha   90.00
_cell.angle_beta   90.00
_cell.angle_gamma   90.00
#
_symmetry.space_group_name_H-M   'P 1'
#
loop_
_entity.id
_entity.type
_entity.pdbx_description
1 polymer ?
#
loop_
_entity_poly.entity_id
_entity_poly.type
_entity_poly.pdbx_seq_one_letter_code
_entity_poly.pdbx_strand_id
1 'polypeptide(L)'
;MRADRGAARAYAPHRDQVLGLIGGGARPRRLDGVPARSRPRSRRAQHPRRHRVGACRGPRSAPCDQGRRGRLRKVLDVGAGRRRQRGDAGALPSGSVIERLRAELAAAADPLKAAGMQAYMKSATPYRGVNLPQVRAISRGVFDAMPATCDEWRETVLELWRGARYREERYAALMLARSKRHRDCLTPDSMPMLEEMVVTGAWWDYVDEIAGLAGDLLRKHPKQIRPRMRAWSTDVNMWKRRVSIICQLSFKRETDLELLYANIEPNLSDREFFIRKAIGWALRQYAWTDPKEVARYVRAHDSRLSGLSRREALKNILPARGGR
;
A
#
# COMPACT_ATOMS: atom_id res chain seq x y z
N MET A 1 -18.92 25.49 -10.61
CA MET A 1 -18.02 25.08 -9.51
C MET A 1 -16.59 25.03 -10.07
N ARG A 2 -15.77 26.06 -9.81
CA ARG A 2 -14.44 26.21 -10.43
C ARG A 2 -13.43 25.29 -9.74
N ALA A 3 -12.91 24.30 -10.46
CA ALA A 3 -11.85 23.43 -9.99
C ALA A 3 -10.52 24.21 -9.90
N ASP A 4 -9.97 24.24 -8.69
CA ASP A 4 -8.74 24.92 -8.32
C ASP A 4 -7.51 24.26 -9.00
N ARG A 5 -6.86 25.02 -9.90
CA ARG A 5 -5.65 24.60 -10.63
C ARG A 5 -4.41 24.50 -9.71
N GLY A 6 -4.53 24.87 -8.42
CA GLY A 6 -3.46 24.79 -7.42
C GLY A 6 -3.18 23.38 -6.88
N ALA A 7 -3.99 22.37 -7.21
CA ALA A 7 -3.81 21.00 -6.72
C ALA A 7 -2.55 20.31 -7.26
N ALA A 8 -2.07 20.68 -8.46
CA ALA A 8 -1.04 19.94 -9.19
C ALA A 8 0.42 20.19 -8.77
N ARG A 9 0.70 21.18 -7.90
CA ARG A 9 2.09 21.56 -7.52
C ARG A 9 2.65 20.89 -6.27
N ALA A 10 1.85 20.12 -5.53
CA ALA A 10 2.28 19.38 -4.36
C ALA A 10 1.89 17.91 -4.52
N TYR A 11 2.56 17.17 -5.41
CA TYR A 11 2.48 15.71 -5.43
C TYR A 11 3.77 15.10 -4.90
N ALA A 12 3.55 14.09 -4.10
CA ALA A 12 4.48 13.46 -3.20
C ALA A 12 4.50 11.93 -3.44
N PRO A 13 5.50 11.22 -2.93
CA PRO A 13 5.96 10.03 -3.62
C PRO A 13 5.26 8.74 -3.21
N HIS A 14 5.66 7.67 -3.91
CA HIS A 14 5.21 6.26 -3.90
C HIS A 14 4.73 5.71 -2.54
N ARG A 15 3.83 4.72 -2.55
CA ARG A 15 3.41 3.92 -1.38
C ARG A 15 4.59 3.34 -0.57
N ASP A 16 5.72 3.05 -1.23
CA ASP A 16 6.97 2.62 -0.56
C ASP A 16 7.78 3.78 0.06
N GLN A 17 7.55 5.02 -0.38
CA GLN A 17 8.12 6.24 0.22
C GLN A 17 7.23 6.87 1.29
N VAL A 18 5.92 6.59 1.32
CA VAL A 18 5.03 6.99 2.44
C VAL A 18 5.45 6.31 3.75
N LEU A 19 6.07 5.13 3.69
CA LEU A 19 6.69 4.48 4.85
C LEU A 19 8.08 5.03 5.20
N GLY A 20 8.80 5.65 4.25
CA GLY A 20 10.16 6.16 4.44
C GLY A 20 10.27 7.66 4.76
N LEU A 21 9.25 8.46 4.47
CA LEU A 21 9.29 9.92 4.65
C LEU A 21 8.75 10.43 6.00
N ILE A 22 8.32 9.51 6.88
CA ILE A 22 7.84 9.82 8.23
C ILE A 22 8.59 9.00 9.29
N GLY A 23 9.84 8.64 8.99
CA GLY A 23 10.72 7.84 9.82
C GLY A 23 12.18 8.03 9.42
N GLY A 24 12.78 9.14 9.85
CA GLY A 24 14.19 9.42 9.62
C GLY A 24 14.63 10.65 10.39
N GLY A 25 15.08 10.46 11.63
CA GLY A 25 15.72 11.52 12.42
C GLY A 25 17.03 11.93 11.75
N ALA A 26 17.07 13.15 11.21
CA ALA A 26 18.30 13.76 10.73
C ALA A 26 19.15 14.22 11.94
N ARG A 27 20.36 13.68 12.09
CA ARG A 27 21.41 14.29 12.92
C ARG A 27 21.94 15.53 12.19
N PRO A 28 22.18 16.66 12.88
CA PRO A 28 22.70 17.86 12.23
C PRO A 28 24.17 17.64 11.81
N ARG A 29 24.47 17.87 10.53
CA ARG A 29 25.85 18.02 10.05
C ARG A 29 26.28 19.47 10.26
N ARG A 30 27.40 19.64 10.96
CA ARG A 30 28.14 20.91 11.03
C ARG A 30 28.65 21.28 9.63
N LEU A 31 28.50 22.56 9.30
CA LEU A 31 29.21 23.25 8.24
C LEU A 31 30.65 23.45 8.69
N ASP A 32 31.63 23.26 7.80
CA ASP A 32 32.85 24.08 7.72
C ASP A 32 33.66 23.73 6.45
N GLY A 33 34.04 24.79 5.71
CA GLY A 33 35.38 25.01 5.14
C GLY A 33 35.94 24.09 4.04
N VAL A 34 36.01 24.62 2.82
CA VAL A 34 36.98 24.32 1.74
C VAL A 34 38.00 25.49 1.73
N PRO A 35 39.28 25.44 1.24
CA PRO A 35 39.89 24.58 0.20
C PRO A 35 41.34 24.07 0.44
N ALA A 36 41.81 23.15 -0.43
CA ALA A 36 42.91 23.41 -1.41
C ALA A 36 43.61 22.12 -1.93
N ARG A 37 43.85 22.10 -3.27
CA ARG A 37 45.01 21.62 -4.07
C ARG A 37 45.65 20.25 -3.68
N SER A 38 45.99 19.29 -4.54
CA SER A 38 46.70 19.34 -5.83
C SER A 38 46.72 17.91 -6.43
N ARG A 39 46.75 17.79 -7.76
CA ARG A 39 47.18 16.60 -8.54
C ARG A 39 48.74 16.47 -8.46
N PRO A 40 49.42 15.33 -8.79
CA PRO A 40 49.26 14.64 -10.08
C PRO A 40 49.53 13.12 -10.20
N ARG A 41 49.25 12.69 -11.44
CA ARG A 41 49.42 11.44 -12.20
C ARG A 41 50.69 10.58 -12.01
N SER A 42 50.51 9.27 -12.16
CA SER A 42 51.33 8.35 -13.01
C SER A 42 50.43 7.12 -13.32
N ARG A 43 50.02 6.79 -14.56
CA ARG A 43 50.64 6.25 -15.79
C ARG A 43 51.34 4.88 -15.66
N ARG A 44 50.78 3.93 -16.44
CA ARG A 44 51.36 2.71 -17.06
C ARG A 44 51.68 1.57 -16.10
N ALA A 45 51.65 0.29 -16.47
CA ALA A 45 51.12 -0.55 -17.55
C ALA A 45 51.39 -2.00 -17.04
N GLN A 46 50.70 -3.08 -17.40
CA GLN A 46 50.93 -3.91 -18.58
C GLN A 46 50.34 -5.29 -18.22
N HIS A 47 49.66 -5.91 -19.18
CA HIS A 47 49.30 -7.33 -19.21
C HIS A 47 50.55 -8.18 -19.48
N PRO A 48 50.55 -9.48 -19.14
CA PRO A 48 50.28 -10.47 -20.19
C PRO A 48 49.47 -11.71 -19.75
N ARG A 49 48.66 -12.23 -20.71
CA ARG A 49 48.54 -13.63 -21.23
C ARG A 49 48.76 -14.80 -20.25
N ARG A 50 48.13 -15.99 -20.30
CA ARG A 50 47.08 -16.68 -21.10
C ARG A 50 46.96 -18.10 -20.47
N HIS A 51 45.85 -18.79 -20.77
CA HIS A 51 45.68 -20.25 -21.03
C HIS A 51 44.95 -21.19 -20.03
N ARG A 52 43.94 -21.87 -20.66
CA ARG A 52 43.40 -23.26 -20.51
C ARG A 52 42.51 -23.53 -19.28
N VAL A 53 41.21 -23.82 -19.45
CA VAL A 53 40.51 -25.00 -20.03
C VAL A 53 40.78 -26.29 -19.25
N GLY A 54 39.72 -26.83 -18.62
CA GLY A 54 39.68 -28.18 -18.07
C GLY A 54 38.31 -28.48 -17.46
N ALA A 55 37.55 -29.35 -18.13
CA ALA A 55 36.22 -29.84 -17.77
C ALA A 55 36.29 -31.14 -16.92
N CYS A 56 35.09 -31.71 -16.65
CA CYS A 56 34.78 -33.09 -16.20
C CYS A 56 34.37 -33.19 -14.72
N ARG A 57 33.09 -33.46 -14.39
CA ARG A 57 32.25 -34.69 -14.46
C ARG A 57 32.19 -35.38 -13.07
N GLY A 58 30.96 -35.68 -12.62
CA GLY A 58 30.53 -36.18 -11.28
C GLY A 58 31.02 -37.61 -10.91
N PRO A 59 30.21 -38.50 -10.28
CA PRO A 59 28.86 -38.39 -9.69
C PRO A 59 28.67 -39.20 -8.35
N ARG A 60 27.40 -39.45 -7.95
CA ARG A 60 26.82 -40.55 -7.10
C ARG A 60 26.64 -40.27 -5.59
N SER A 61 25.40 -40.16 -5.05
CA SER A 61 24.39 -41.19 -4.64
C SER A 61 24.89 -42.09 -3.49
N ALA A 62 24.21 -42.37 -2.36
CA ALA A 62 22.79 -42.68 -2.08
C ALA A 62 22.55 -42.71 -0.51
N PRO A 63 21.34 -43.10 0.00
CA PRO A 63 20.79 -42.75 1.33
C PRO A 63 20.59 -43.94 2.33
N CYS A 64 19.74 -43.71 3.36
CA CYS A 64 19.25 -44.55 4.48
C CYS A 64 20.04 -44.35 5.80
N ASP A 65 19.46 -44.39 7.01
CA ASP A 65 18.34 -45.20 7.49
C ASP A 65 17.69 -44.61 8.77
N GLN A 66 16.48 -45.05 9.04
CA GLN A 66 15.66 -44.79 10.22
C GLN A 66 16.18 -45.55 11.45
N GLY A 67 15.97 -44.99 12.64
CA GLY A 67 16.25 -45.68 13.91
C GLY A 67 15.52 -45.09 15.10
N ARG A 68 14.32 -45.62 15.39
CA ARG A 68 13.57 -45.40 16.63
C ARG A 68 14.25 -46.11 17.81
N ARG A 69 14.51 -45.39 18.91
CA ARG A 69 14.46 -45.82 20.34
C ARG A 69 14.23 -44.53 21.15
N GLY A 70 13.37 -44.41 22.16
CA GLY A 70 12.89 -45.36 23.13
C GLY A 70 13.30 -44.92 24.55
N ARG A 71 12.59 -43.90 25.07
CA ARG A 71 12.21 -43.66 26.48
C ARG A 71 13.30 -43.66 27.59
N LEU A 72 13.42 -42.55 28.32
CA LEU A 72 13.60 -42.55 29.79
C LEU A 72 13.21 -41.20 30.41
N ARG A 73 12.31 -41.28 31.39
CA ARG A 73 11.85 -40.18 32.23
C ARG A 73 12.97 -39.74 33.18
N LYS A 74 13.11 -38.44 33.40
CA LYS A 74 13.57 -37.91 34.68
C LYS A 74 12.73 -36.68 35.03
N VAL A 75 11.96 -36.84 36.10
CA VAL A 75 11.26 -35.77 36.81
C VAL A 75 12.29 -35.09 37.69
N LEU A 76 12.37 -33.75 37.63
CA LEU A 76 12.77 -32.90 38.74
C LEU A 76 12.16 -31.52 38.49
N ASP A 77 11.41 -31.08 39.48
CA ASP A 77 10.64 -29.85 39.57
C ASP A 77 11.50 -28.70 40.12
N VAL A 78 10.90 -27.50 40.17
CA VAL A 78 11.30 -26.25 40.85
C VAL A 78 11.86 -25.16 39.95
N GLY A 79 11.00 -24.15 39.70
CA GLY A 79 11.40 -22.87 39.11
C GLY A 79 10.21 -22.01 38.72
N ALA A 80 9.46 -21.52 39.71
CA ALA A 80 8.32 -20.62 39.55
C ALA A 80 8.70 -19.33 38.79
N GLY A 81 8.43 -19.31 37.48
CA GLY A 81 8.43 -18.11 36.65
C GLY A 81 6.99 -17.76 36.26
N ARG A 82 6.45 -16.69 36.86
CA ARG A 82 5.09 -16.17 36.67
C ARG A 82 4.64 -16.24 35.20
N ARG A 83 3.84 -17.25 34.85
CA ARG A 83 2.91 -17.18 33.71
C ARG A 83 1.96 -16.04 34.00
N ARG A 84 2.13 -14.90 33.32
CA ARG A 84 1.06 -13.93 33.18
C ARG A 84 -0.10 -14.67 32.51
N GLN A 85 -1.10 -15.02 33.31
CA GLN A 85 -2.41 -15.39 32.84
C GLN A 85 -2.85 -14.28 31.88
N ARG A 86 -2.96 -14.60 30.58
CA ARG A 86 -3.83 -13.83 29.70
C ARG A 86 -5.22 -14.14 30.19
N GLY A 87 -5.70 -13.32 31.13
CA GLY A 87 -7.09 -13.30 31.52
C GLY A 87 -7.94 -13.10 30.28
N ASP A 88 -9.03 -13.85 30.24
CA ASP A 88 -10.15 -13.70 29.36
C ASP A 88 -10.71 -12.28 29.54
N ALA A 89 -10.14 -11.31 28.82
CA ALA A 89 -10.64 -9.95 28.78
C ALA A 89 -11.90 -10.00 27.91
N GLY A 90 -13.05 -10.00 28.58
CA GLY A 90 -14.36 -10.02 27.95
C GLY A 90 -14.43 -9.07 26.76
N ALA A 91 -15.06 -9.56 25.69
CA ALA A 91 -15.39 -8.81 24.50
C ALA A 91 -15.83 -7.37 24.81
N LEU A 92 -15.11 -6.39 24.29
CA LEU A 92 -15.49 -4.98 24.43
C LEU A 92 -16.56 -4.63 23.37
N PRO A 93 -17.72 -4.05 23.74
CA PRO A 93 -18.72 -3.61 22.77
C PRO A 93 -18.16 -2.53 21.84
N SER A 94 -18.68 -2.42 20.61
CA SER A 94 -18.12 -1.56 19.55
C SER A 94 -17.83 -0.11 19.96
N GLY A 95 -18.75 0.53 20.69
CA GLY A 95 -18.54 1.90 21.19
C GLY A 95 -17.33 2.03 22.14
N SER A 96 -17.08 1.01 22.96
CA SER A 96 -15.91 1.00 23.86
C SER A 96 -14.59 0.78 23.12
N VAL A 97 -14.61 0.07 21.98
CA VAL A 97 -13.44 -0.12 21.12
C VAL A 97 -13.06 1.20 20.41
N ILE A 98 -14.04 1.96 19.95
CA ILE A 98 -13.83 3.25 19.28
C ILE A 98 -13.28 4.29 20.25
N GLU A 99 -13.83 4.39 21.46
CA GLU A 99 -13.32 5.31 22.48
C GLU A 99 -11.91 4.94 22.92
N ARG A 100 -11.61 3.64 23.06
CA ARG A 100 -10.23 3.19 23.32
C ARG A 100 -9.28 3.60 22.19
N LEU A 101 -9.66 3.40 20.93
CA LEU A 101 -8.85 3.83 19.78
C LEU A 101 -8.57 5.34 19.83
N ARG A 102 -9.60 6.14 20.09
CA ARG A 102 -9.48 7.61 20.16
C ARG A 102 -8.55 8.04 21.29
N ALA A 103 -8.64 7.41 22.46
CA ALA A 103 -7.75 7.68 23.59
C ALA A 103 -6.28 7.35 23.26
N GLU A 104 -6.03 6.19 22.66
CA GLU A 104 -4.66 5.76 22.28
C GLU A 104 -4.07 6.66 21.18
N LEU A 105 -4.88 7.08 20.19
CA LEU A 105 -4.45 8.05 19.17
C LEU A 105 -4.20 9.44 19.77
N ALA A 106 -4.98 9.86 20.76
CA ALA A 106 -4.76 11.12 21.47
C ALA A 106 -3.46 11.08 22.29
N ALA A 107 -3.18 9.97 22.98
CA ALA A 107 -1.95 9.78 23.74
C ALA A 107 -0.70 9.77 22.85
N ALA A 108 -0.82 9.31 21.61
CA ALA A 108 0.27 9.29 20.63
C ALA A 108 0.39 10.58 19.80
N ALA A 109 -0.44 11.59 20.05
CA ALA A 109 -0.49 12.81 19.26
C ALA A 109 0.83 13.60 19.27
N ASP A 110 1.17 14.19 18.14
CA ASP A 110 2.33 15.05 17.97
C ASP A 110 1.91 16.35 17.26
N PRO A 111 1.60 17.42 18.01
CA PRO A 111 1.15 18.69 17.44
C PRO A 111 2.15 19.31 16.46
N LEU A 112 3.45 19.05 16.63
CA LEU A 112 4.49 19.58 15.73
C LEU A 112 4.41 18.95 14.34
N LYS A 113 3.95 17.69 14.24
CA LYS A 113 3.73 17.01 12.96
C LYS A 113 2.35 17.30 12.36
N ALA A 114 1.35 17.52 13.20
CA ALA A 114 -0.05 17.65 12.80
C ALA A 114 -0.26 18.69 11.69
N ALA A 115 0.28 19.90 11.85
CA ALA A 115 0.13 20.99 10.89
C ALA A 115 0.72 20.62 9.50
N GLY A 116 1.91 20.01 9.48
CA GLY A 116 2.56 19.58 8.24
C GLY A 116 1.79 18.47 7.53
N MET A 117 1.29 17.49 8.29
CA MET A 117 0.46 16.40 7.74
C MET A 117 -0.86 16.91 7.15
N GLN A 118 -1.53 17.84 7.85
CA GLN A 118 -2.77 18.44 7.38
C GLN A 118 -2.56 19.27 6.11
N ALA A 119 -1.53 20.10 6.08
CA ALA A 119 -1.19 20.93 4.91
C ALA A 119 -0.85 20.06 3.68
N TYR A 120 -0.07 19.00 3.89
CA TYR A 120 0.29 18.05 2.84
C TYR A 120 -0.93 17.37 2.20
N MET A 121 -1.88 16.91 3.03
CA MET A 121 -3.12 16.29 2.53
C MET A 121 -4.18 17.31 2.11
N LYS A 122 -3.95 18.60 2.31
CA LYS A 122 -4.97 19.65 2.12
C LYS A 122 -6.28 19.28 2.83
N SER A 123 -6.15 18.73 4.04
CA SER A 123 -7.25 18.07 4.74
C SER A 123 -8.11 19.10 5.49
N ALA A 124 -9.43 19.05 5.26
CA ALA A 124 -10.39 19.79 6.06
C ALA A 124 -10.51 19.21 7.49
N THR A 125 -10.37 17.88 7.62
CA THR A 125 -10.31 17.20 8.92
C THR A 125 -8.94 17.42 9.56
N PRO A 126 -8.87 17.78 10.86
CA PRO A 126 -7.61 17.97 11.55
C PRO A 126 -6.81 16.67 11.67
N TYR A 127 -5.51 16.82 11.88
CA TYR A 127 -4.61 15.72 12.24
C TYR A 127 -4.25 15.80 13.73
N ARG A 128 -4.01 14.65 14.35
CA ARG A 128 -3.33 14.55 15.65
C ARG A 128 -1.81 14.52 15.51
N GLY A 129 -1.29 14.28 14.30
CA GLY A 129 0.14 14.16 14.04
C GLY A 129 0.69 12.75 14.23
N VAL A 130 -0.20 11.74 14.30
CA VAL A 130 0.19 10.34 14.49
C VAL A 130 0.54 9.76 13.12
N ASN A 131 1.78 9.30 12.95
CA ASN A 131 2.20 8.77 11.65
C ASN A 131 1.53 7.41 11.35
N LEU A 132 1.45 7.05 10.06
CA LEU A 132 0.73 5.85 9.64
C LEU A 132 1.27 4.53 10.28
N PRO A 133 2.59 4.33 10.47
CA PRO A 133 3.09 3.19 11.24
C PRO A 133 2.54 3.12 12.68
N GLN A 134 2.47 4.24 13.39
CA GLN A 134 1.89 4.31 14.74
C GLN A 134 0.38 4.06 14.70
N VAL A 135 -0.36 4.69 13.78
CA VAL A 135 -1.80 4.44 13.60
C VAL A 135 -2.07 2.96 13.38
N ARG A 136 -1.26 2.29 12.54
CA ARG A 136 -1.38 0.85 12.28
C ARG A 136 -1.11 0.01 13.52
N ALA A 137 -0.08 0.36 14.30
CA ALA A 137 0.25 -0.35 15.53
C ALA A 137 -0.87 -0.22 16.57
N ILE A 138 -1.37 1.01 16.79
CA ILE A 138 -2.49 1.30 17.69
C ILE A 138 -3.75 0.57 17.23
N SER A 139 -4.12 0.71 15.95
CA SER A 139 -5.31 0.06 15.39
C SER A 139 -5.26 -1.45 15.58
N ARG A 140 -4.11 -2.09 15.33
CA ARG A 140 -3.94 -3.52 15.56
C ARG A 140 -4.13 -3.87 17.04
N GLY A 141 -3.46 -3.16 17.95
CA GLY A 141 -3.59 -3.39 19.39
C GLY A 141 -4.99 -3.15 19.96
N VAL A 142 -5.82 -2.34 19.27
CA VAL A 142 -7.22 -2.10 19.65
C VAL A 142 -8.16 -3.14 19.05
N PHE A 143 -8.01 -3.46 17.77
CA PHE A 143 -8.94 -4.35 17.07
C PHE A 143 -8.63 -5.84 17.20
N ASP A 144 -7.42 -6.24 17.59
CA ASP A 144 -7.04 -7.66 17.74
C ASP A 144 -7.94 -8.39 18.77
N ALA A 145 -8.45 -7.65 19.76
CA ALA A 145 -9.30 -8.16 20.83
C ALA A 145 -10.80 -7.99 20.57
N MET A 146 -11.22 -7.52 19.38
CA MET A 146 -12.63 -7.32 19.06
C MET A 146 -13.24 -8.62 18.49
N PRO A 147 -14.14 -9.31 19.21
CA PRO A 147 -15.01 -10.29 18.60
C PRO A 147 -16.19 -9.54 18.00
N ALA A 148 -16.23 -9.46 16.67
CA ALA A 148 -17.35 -8.86 15.96
C ALA A 148 -17.93 -9.87 14.99
N THR A 149 -19.25 -9.98 15.00
CA THR A 149 -19.99 -10.48 13.84
C THR A 149 -19.71 -9.59 12.62
N CYS A 150 -20.06 -10.07 11.43
CA CYS A 150 -19.83 -9.27 10.22
C CYS A 150 -20.65 -7.98 10.18
N ASP A 151 -21.82 -7.96 10.82
CA ASP A 151 -22.64 -6.75 10.92
C ASP A 151 -22.03 -5.78 11.94
N GLU A 152 -21.63 -6.23 13.12
CA GLU A 152 -20.92 -5.39 14.09
C GLU A 152 -19.61 -4.84 13.52
N TRP A 153 -18.87 -5.63 12.75
CA TRP A 153 -17.66 -5.17 12.05
C TRP A 153 -17.99 -4.05 11.06
N ARG A 154 -19.02 -4.23 10.23
CA ARG A 154 -19.44 -3.23 9.23
C ARG A 154 -19.87 -1.94 9.90
N GLU A 155 -20.70 -2.04 10.94
CA GLU A 155 -21.17 -0.88 11.70
C GLU A 155 -20.00 -0.17 12.38
N THR A 156 -19.05 -0.90 12.97
CA THR A 156 -17.87 -0.28 13.61
C THR A 156 -16.98 0.44 12.61
N VAL A 157 -16.77 -0.13 11.41
CA VAL A 157 -16.03 0.53 10.32
C VAL A 157 -16.72 1.83 9.92
N LEU A 158 -18.04 1.79 9.72
CA LEU A 158 -18.83 2.95 9.32
C LEU A 158 -18.92 4.01 10.42
N GLU A 159 -19.07 3.61 11.68
CA GLU A 159 -19.10 4.51 12.83
C GLU A 159 -17.77 5.26 12.96
N LEU A 160 -16.63 4.56 12.88
CA LEU A 160 -15.31 5.18 12.85
C LEU A 160 -15.15 6.13 11.67
N TRP A 161 -15.65 5.75 10.50
CA TRP A 161 -15.49 6.52 9.28
C TRP A 161 -16.31 7.82 9.29
N ARG A 162 -17.59 7.72 9.64
CA ARG A 162 -18.57 8.82 9.70
C ARG A 162 -18.29 9.74 10.89
N GLY A 163 -17.95 9.17 12.04
CA GLY A 163 -17.67 9.88 13.29
C GLY A 163 -16.22 10.33 13.45
N ALA A 164 -15.41 10.27 12.39
CA ALA A 164 -14.00 10.63 12.45
C ALA A 164 -13.80 12.11 12.82
N ARG A 165 -13.20 12.36 13.98
CA ARG A 165 -12.85 13.72 14.43
C ARG A 165 -11.50 14.18 13.88
N TYR A 166 -10.61 13.21 13.66
CA TYR A 166 -9.29 13.40 13.09
C TYR A 166 -9.08 12.46 11.92
N ARG A 167 -8.23 12.87 10.97
CA ARG A 167 -7.91 12.09 9.76
C ARG A 167 -7.47 10.67 10.09
N GLU A 168 -6.68 10.52 11.14
CA GLU A 168 -6.12 9.23 11.56
C GLU A 168 -7.19 8.21 11.94
N GLU A 169 -8.39 8.65 12.36
CA GLU A 169 -9.51 7.77 12.68
C GLU A 169 -10.07 7.07 11.43
N ARG A 170 -10.10 7.75 10.28
CA ARG A 170 -10.46 7.11 8.99
C ARG A 170 -9.40 6.13 8.51
N TYR A 171 -8.12 6.36 8.79
CA TYR A 171 -7.09 5.35 8.54
C TYR A 171 -7.31 4.12 9.41
N ALA A 172 -7.68 4.29 10.68
CA ALA A 172 -8.00 3.17 11.55
C ALA A 172 -9.23 2.38 11.07
N ALA A 173 -10.28 3.06 10.58
CA ALA A 173 -11.43 2.40 9.93
C ALA A 173 -10.98 1.51 8.75
N LEU A 174 -10.07 2.01 7.91
CA LEU A 174 -9.49 1.21 6.80
C LEU A 174 -8.63 0.04 7.31
N MET A 175 -7.90 0.20 8.42
CA MET A 175 -7.16 -0.90 9.04
C MET A 175 -8.11 -1.99 9.57
N LEU A 176 -9.25 -1.60 10.16
CA LEU A 176 -10.29 -2.54 10.59
C LEU A 176 -10.93 -3.24 9.40
N ALA A 177 -11.24 -2.50 8.33
CA ALA A 177 -11.81 -3.05 7.10
C ALA A 177 -10.87 -4.07 6.43
N ARG A 178 -9.55 -3.88 6.55
CA ARG A 178 -8.51 -4.79 6.04
C ARG A 178 -8.09 -5.87 7.05
N SER A 179 -8.73 -5.95 8.21
CA SER A 179 -8.32 -6.88 9.26
C SER A 179 -8.43 -8.33 8.79
N LYS A 180 -7.36 -9.10 8.98
CA LYS A 180 -7.35 -10.53 8.63
C LYS A 180 -8.41 -11.33 9.39
N ARG A 181 -8.77 -10.89 10.60
CA ARG A 181 -9.78 -11.52 11.45
C ARG A 181 -11.18 -11.44 10.85
N HIS A 182 -11.49 -10.34 10.17
CA HIS A 182 -12.79 -10.08 9.56
C HIS A 182 -12.76 -10.21 8.03
N ARG A 183 -11.75 -10.89 7.48
CA ARG A 183 -11.56 -11.03 6.02
C ARG A 183 -12.74 -11.71 5.32
N ASP A 184 -13.48 -12.54 6.05
CA ASP A 184 -14.63 -13.30 5.54
C ASP A 184 -15.92 -12.46 5.60
N CYS A 185 -15.92 -11.36 6.37
CA CYS A 185 -16.99 -10.35 6.37
C CYS A 185 -16.93 -9.40 5.17
N LEU A 186 -15.78 -9.32 4.50
CA LEU A 186 -15.64 -8.58 3.26
C LEU A 186 -16.22 -9.42 2.10
N THR A 187 -17.53 -9.27 1.90
CA THR A 187 -18.32 -9.92 0.84
C THR A 187 -18.81 -8.88 -0.18
N PRO A 188 -19.44 -9.29 -1.31
CA PRO A 188 -20.03 -8.35 -2.27
C PRO A 188 -21.05 -7.37 -1.66
N ASP A 189 -21.70 -7.74 -0.55
CA ASP A 189 -22.66 -6.89 0.17
C ASP A 189 -21.98 -5.73 0.91
N SER A 190 -20.66 -5.76 1.04
CA SER A 190 -19.87 -4.65 1.58
C SER A 190 -19.60 -3.55 0.54
N MET A 191 -19.97 -3.74 -0.73
CA MET A 191 -19.76 -2.74 -1.77
C MET A 191 -20.43 -1.37 -1.51
N PRO A 192 -21.67 -1.28 -0.99
CA PRO A 192 -22.25 0.00 -0.60
C PRO A 192 -21.43 0.73 0.47
N MET A 193 -20.90 0.01 1.47
CA MET A 193 -19.98 0.59 2.46
C MET A 193 -18.71 1.13 1.79
N LEU A 194 -18.07 0.35 0.91
CA LEU A 194 -16.87 0.81 0.20
C LEU A 194 -17.17 2.03 -0.69
N GLU A 195 -18.33 2.05 -1.34
CA GLU A 195 -18.77 3.18 -2.17
C GLU A 195 -18.93 4.46 -1.34
N GLU A 196 -19.60 4.36 -0.19
CA GLU A 196 -19.75 5.48 0.75
C GLU A 196 -18.38 6.01 1.17
N MET A 197 -17.45 5.14 1.52
CA MET A 197 -16.10 5.53 1.93
C MET A 197 -15.31 6.18 0.78
N VAL A 198 -15.49 5.71 -0.47
CA VAL A 198 -14.86 6.34 -1.65
C VAL A 198 -15.40 7.75 -1.86
N VAL A 199 -16.73 7.92 -1.80
CA VAL A 199 -17.39 9.19 -2.10
C VAL A 199 -17.15 10.22 -0.99
N THR A 200 -17.25 9.83 0.28
CA THR A 200 -17.08 10.72 1.43
C THR A 200 -15.62 10.90 1.86
N GLY A 201 -14.73 10.01 1.41
CA GLY A 201 -13.28 10.07 1.63
C GLY A 201 -12.53 10.86 0.58
N ALA A 202 -13.02 10.88 -0.67
CA ALA A 202 -12.64 11.70 -1.81
C ALA A 202 -11.20 12.27 -1.84
N TRP A 203 -10.22 11.44 -1.49
CA TRP A 203 -8.79 11.74 -1.53
C TRP A 203 -8.00 10.46 -1.74
N TRP A 204 -6.83 10.59 -2.38
CA TRP A 204 -6.09 9.45 -2.91
C TRP A 204 -5.63 8.46 -1.84
N ASP A 205 -5.26 8.92 -0.65
CA ASP A 205 -4.75 8.09 0.45
C ASP A 205 -5.79 7.09 0.96
N TYR A 206 -7.05 7.51 1.08
CA TYR A 206 -8.13 6.60 1.44
C TYR A 206 -8.57 5.75 0.25
N VAL A 207 -8.79 6.40 -0.90
CA VAL A 207 -9.35 5.75 -2.09
C VAL A 207 -8.43 4.63 -2.60
N ASP A 208 -7.12 4.82 -2.53
CA ASP A 208 -6.15 3.79 -2.95
C ASP A 208 -6.18 2.57 -2.01
N GLU A 209 -6.42 2.79 -0.71
CA GLU A 209 -6.59 1.69 0.24
C GLU A 209 -7.96 1.02 0.08
N ILE A 210 -9.01 1.73 -0.32
CA ILE A 210 -10.31 1.11 -0.65
C ILE A 210 -10.23 0.32 -1.97
N ALA A 211 -9.44 0.77 -2.94
CA ALA A 211 -9.27 0.05 -4.20
C ALA A 211 -8.65 -1.34 -3.99
N GLY A 212 -7.76 -1.49 -3.01
CA GLY A 212 -7.25 -2.82 -2.63
C GLY A 212 -8.33 -3.74 -2.04
N LEU A 213 -9.25 -3.21 -1.23
CA LEU A 213 -10.40 -3.98 -0.72
C LEU A 213 -11.35 -4.40 -1.85
N ALA A 214 -11.61 -3.50 -2.80
CA ALA A 214 -12.37 -3.83 -4.01
C ALA A 214 -11.64 -4.87 -4.88
N GLY A 215 -10.31 -4.83 -4.92
CA GLY A 215 -9.47 -5.86 -5.55
C GLY A 215 -9.59 -7.23 -4.87
N ASP A 216 -9.57 -7.27 -3.54
CA ASP A 216 -9.77 -8.52 -2.79
C ASP A 216 -11.15 -9.12 -3.05
N LEU A 217 -12.20 -8.28 -3.11
CA LEU A 217 -13.54 -8.67 -3.53
C LEU A 217 -13.57 -9.17 -4.97
N LEU A 218 -12.92 -8.48 -5.91
CA LEU A 218 -12.86 -8.87 -7.31
C LEU A 218 -12.20 -10.24 -7.48
N ARG A 219 -11.13 -10.53 -6.73
CA ARG A 219 -10.45 -11.83 -6.78
C ARG A 219 -11.34 -12.96 -6.25
N LYS A 220 -12.06 -12.72 -5.15
CA LYS A 220 -12.94 -13.73 -4.52
C LYS A 220 -14.26 -13.93 -5.26
N HIS A 221 -14.83 -12.85 -5.82
CA HIS A 221 -16.19 -12.79 -6.37
C HIS A 221 -16.21 -12.13 -7.76
N PRO A 222 -15.44 -12.62 -8.75
CA PRO A 222 -15.24 -11.92 -10.02
C PRO A 222 -16.53 -11.65 -10.80
N LYS A 223 -17.47 -12.60 -10.79
CA LYS A 223 -18.76 -12.46 -11.49
C LYS A 223 -19.62 -11.31 -10.96
N GLN A 224 -19.56 -11.04 -9.65
CA GLN A 224 -20.37 -10.00 -9.00
C GLN A 224 -19.68 -8.63 -9.02
N ILE A 225 -18.35 -8.60 -8.95
CA ILE A 225 -17.57 -7.37 -8.77
C ILE A 225 -17.09 -6.79 -10.11
N ARG A 226 -16.79 -7.62 -11.12
CA ARG A 226 -16.40 -7.14 -12.46
C ARG A 226 -17.41 -6.14 -13.04
N PRO A 227 -18.74 -6.41 -13.04
CA PRO A 227 -19.72 -5.44 -13.57
C PRO A 227 -19.75 -4.12 -12.79
N ARG A 228 -19.54 -4.17 -11.46
CA ARG A 228 -19.47 -2.96 -10.63
C ARG A 228 -18.25 -2.11 -10.97
N MET A 229 -17.08 -2.73 -11.17
CA MET A 229 -15.88 -2.01 -11.58
C MET A 229 -16.04 -1.39 -12.98
N ARG A 230 -16.71 -2.10 -13.90
CA ARG A 230 -17.07 -1.56 -15.21
C ARG A 230 -17.97 -0.33 -15.09
N ALA A 231 -19.03 -0.40 -14.28
CA ALA A 231 -19.92 0.74 -14.04
C ALA A 231 -19.18 1.92 -13.40
N TRP A 232 -18.32 1.66 -12.41
CA TRP A 232 -17.51 2.69 -11.77
C TRP A 232 -16.51 3.36 -12.71
N SER A 233 -16.06 2.68 -13.77
CA SER A 233 -15.09 3.25 -14.73
C SER A 233 -15.65 4.41 -15.57
N THR A 234 -16.97 4.56 -15.63
CA THR A 234 -17.68 5.64 -16.34
C THR A 234 -18.46 6.57 -15.40
N ASP A 235 -18.33 6.41 -14.08
CA ASP A 235 -19.09 7.20 -13.10
C ASP A 235 -18.64 8.68 -13.09
N VAL A 236 -19.58 9.59 -12.82
CA VAL A 236 -19.29 11.03 -12.71
C VAL A 236 -18.29 11.33 -11.58
N ASN A 237 -18.25 10.49 -10.54
CA ASN A 237 -17.30 10.59 -9.45
C ASN A 237 -15.93 10.01 -9.87
N MET A 238 -14.94 10.89 -10.00
CA MET A 238 -13.57 10.50 -10.39
C MET A 238 -12.91 9.50 -9.43
N TRP A 239 -13.30 9.46 -8.15
CA TRP A 239 -12.70 8.54 -7.19
C TRP A 239 -13.19 7.10 -7.40
N LYS A 240 -14.45 6.91 -7.80
CA LYS A 240 -14.93 5.58 -8.22
C LYS A 240 -14.22 5.11 -9.49
N ARG A 241 -14.05 6.00 -10.47
CA ARG A 241 -13.26 5.73 -11.68
C ARG A 241 -11.82 5.34 -11.32
N ARG A 242 -11.18 6.07 -10.40
CA ARG A 242 -9.84 5.74 -9.89
C ARG A 242 -9.79 4.35 -9.27
N VAL A 243 -10.74 3.97 -8.41
CA VAL A 243 -10.81 2.62 -7.83
C VAL A 243 -10.88 1.56 -8.93
N SER A 244 -11.76 1.73 -9.92
CA SER A 244 -11.92 0.76 -11.00
C SER A 244 -10.61 0.51 -11.77
N ILE A 245 -9.80 1.55 -11.96
CA ILE A 245 -8.53 1.48 -12.69
C ILE A 245 -7.44 0.77 -11.86
N ILE A 246 -7.40 1.00 -10.53
CA ILE A 246 -6.29 0.53 -9.68
C ILE A 246 -6.64 -0.65 -8.77
N CYS A 247 -7.85 -1.21 -8.86
CA CYS A 247 -8.25 -2.34 -8.02
C CYS A 247 -7.38 -3.60 -8.21
N GLN A 248 -6.71 -3.74 -9.37
CA GLN A 248 -5.90 -4.91 -9.72
C GLN A 248 -4.39 -4.77 -9.43
N LEU A 249 -3.94 -3.72 -8.71
CA LEU A 249 -2.51 -3.43 -8.54
C LEU A 249 -1.68 -4.59 -7.93
N SER A 250 -2.27 -5.46 -7.13
CA SER A 250 -1.58 -6.59 -6.48
C SER A 250 -1.67 -7.91 -7.26
N PHE A 251 -2.34 -7.94 -8.42
CA PHE A 251 -2.73 -9.19 -9.08
C PHE A 251 -1.59 -9.87 -9.85
N LYS A 252 -0.57 -9.11 -10.29
CA LYS A 252 0.58 -9.66 -11.02
C LYS A 252 0.13 -10.50 -12.24
N ARG A 253 0.40 -11.81 -12.26
CA ARG A 253 0.00 -12.74 -13.34
C ARG A 253 -1.51 -12.97 -13.39
N GLU A 254 -2.22 -12.72 -12.30
CA GLU A 254 -3.68 -12.87 -12.22
C GLU A 254 -4.43 -11.62 -12.71
N THR A 255 -3.71 -10.57 -13.16
CA THR A 255 -4.38 -9.35 -13.65
C THR A 255 -5.23 -9.66 -14.87
N ASP A 256 -6.51 -9.32 -14.77
CA ASP A 256 -7.44 -9.37 -15.88
C ASP A 256 -7.23 -8.14 -16.77
N LEU A 257 -6.48 -8.34 -17.87
CA LEU A 257 -6.15 -7.28 -18.80
C LEU A 257 -7.37 -6.72 -19.52
N GLU A 258 -8.35 -7.56 -19.83
CA GLU A 258 -9.57 -7.11 -20.48
C GLU A 258 -10.31 -6.13 -19.58
N LEU A 259 -10.51 -6.46 -18.30
CA LEU A 259 -11.13 -5.55 -17.34
C LEU A 259 -10.28 -4.29 -17.12
N LEU A 260 -8.95 -4.43 -16.99
CA LEU A 260 -8.05 -3.30 -16.80
C LEU A 260 -8.18 -2.30 -17.95
N TYR A 261 -8.09 -2.76 -19.19
CA TYR A 261 -8.20 -1.91 -20.37
C TYR A 261 -9.60 -1.34 -20.51
N ALA A 262 -10.62 -2.15 -20.26
CA ALA A 262 -11.99 -1.67 -20.30
C ALA A 262 -12.24 -0.55 -19.27
N ASN A 263 -11.60 -0.60 -18.09
CA ASN A 263 -11.72 0.47 -17.08
C ASN A 263 -10.87 1.70 -17.42
N ILE A 264 -9.76 1.54 -18.14
CA ILE A 264 -8.91 2.65 -18.60
C ILE A 264 -9.54 3.39 -19.78
N GLU A 265 -10.18 2.67 -20.70
CA GLU A 265 -10.63 3.17 -22.00
C GLU A 265 -11.50 4.45 -21.93
N PRO A 266 -12.53 4.54 -21.07
CA PRO A 266 -13.35 5.75 -20.94
C PRO A 266 -12.59 6.96 -20.39
N ASN A 267 -11.42 6.72 -19.79
CA ASN A 267 -10.65 7.68 -19.01
C ASN A 267 -9.38 8.16 -19.73
N LEU A 268 -9.09 7.65 -20.94
CA LEU A 268 -7.85 7.94 -21.66
C LEU A 268 -7.66 9.44 -21.95
N SER A 269 -8.74 10.12 -22.34
CA SER A 269 -8.77 11.56 -22.65
C SER A 269 -8.99 12.46 -21.43
N ASP A 270 -9.21 11.89 -20.25
CA ASP A 270 -9.49 12.66 -19.04
C ASP A 270 -8.32 13.61 -18.75
N ARG A 271 -8.65 14.84 -18.31
CA ARG A 271 -7.70 15.89 -17.94
C ARG A 271 -7.34 15.86 -16.47
N GLU A 272 -8.10 15.14 -15.65
CA GLU A 272 -7.91 15.01 -14.22
C GLU A 272 -6.57 14.35 -13.88
N PHE A 273 -5.81 14.99 -13.00
CA PHE A 273 -4.48 14.55 -12.60
C PHE A 273 -4.51 13.17 -11.95
N PHE A 274 -5.46 12.95 -11.02
CA PHE A 274 -5.54 11.69 -10.27
C PHE A 274 -5.94 10.51 -11.17
N ILE A 275 -6.77 10.73 -12.18
CA ILE A 275 -7.13 9.70 -13.16
C ILE A 275 -5.93 9.35 -14.04
N ARG A 276 -5.23 10.36 -14.58
CA ARG A 276 -4.03 10.13 -15.39
C ARG A 276 -2.94 9.38 -14.64
N LYS A 277 -2.74 9.70 -13.35
CA LYS A 277 -1.84 8.97 -12.45
C LYS A 277 -2.31 7.56 -12.18
N ALA A 278 -3.61 7.33 -12.01
CA ALA A 278 -4.18 6.00 -11.83
C ALA A 278 -3.88 5.08 -13.02
N ILE A 279 -4.15 5.56 -14.25
CA ILE A 279 -3.88 4.83 -15.50
C ILE A 279 -2.39 4.47 -15.59
N GLY A 280 -1.52 5.49 -15.43
CA GLY A 280 -0.08 5.28 -15.51
C GLY A 280 0.43 4.31 -14.44
N TRP A 281 -0.10 4.38 -13.21
CA TRP A 281 0.29 3.49 -12.12
C TRP A 281 -0.18 2.06 -12.35
N ALA A 282 -1.43 1.84 -12.77
CA ALA A 282 -1.95 0.50 -13.05
C ALA A 282 -1.12 -0.21 -14.13
N LEU A 283 -0.83 0.50 -15.24
CA LEU A 283 0.04 -0.01 -16.30
C LEU A 283 1.47 -0.27 -15.82
N ARG A 284 2.08 0.69 -15.11
CA ARG A 284 3.44 0.53 -14.54
C ARG A 284 3.53 -0.67 -13.62
N GLN A 285 2.49 -0.90 -12.83
CA GLN A 285 2.47 -1.99 -11.87
C GLN A 285 2.39 -3.34 -12.59
N TYR A 286 1.58 -3.45 -13.64
CA TYR A 286 1.55 -4.65 -14.47
C TYR A 286 2.85 -4.86 -15.28
N ALA A 287 3.60 -3.80 -15.60
CA ALA A 287 4.87 -3.90 -16.30
C ALA A 287 5.95 -4.71 -15.55
N TRP A 288 5.83 -4.87 -14.23
CA TRP A 288 6.69 -5.80 -13.48
C TRP A 288 6.41 -7.27 -13.80
N THR A 289 5.23 -7.57 -14.34
CA THR A 289 4.81 -8.91 -14.77
C THR A 289 5.05 -9.10 -16.27
N ASP A 290 4.56 -8.16 -17.09
CA ASP A 290 4.76 -8.18 -18.53
C ASP A 290 5.11 -6.77 -19.06
N PRO A 291 6.42 -6.44 -19.13
CA PRO A 291 6.86 -5.14 -19.64
C PRO A 291 6.61 -4.99 -21.15
N LYS A 292 6.59 -6.10 -21.91
CA LYS A 292 6.38 -6.05 -23.37
C LYS A 292 4.94 -5.70 -23.68
N GLU A 293 4.00 -6.27 -22.94
CA GLU A 293 2.57 -5.98 -23.10
C GLU A 293 2.24 -4.52 -22.77
N VAL A 294 2.79 -3.99 -21.69
CA VAL A 294 2.60 -2.58 -21.34
C VAL A 294 3.21 -1.65 -22.39
N ALA A 295 4.41 -1.97 -22.90
CA ALA A 295 5.01 -1.20 -23.99
C ALA A 295 4.17 -1.24 -25.28
N ARG A 296 3.60 -2.41 -25.62
CA ARG A 296 2.66 -2.58 -26.75
C ARG A 296 1.42 -1.71 -26.55
N TYR A 297 0.77 -1.80 -25.39
CA TYR A 297 -0.44 -1.03 -25.07
C TYR A 297 -0.19 0.48 -25.16
N VAL A 298 0.91 0.97 -24.59
CA VAL A 298 1.26 2.40 -24.63
C VAL A 298 1.51 2.89 -26.05
N ARG A 299 2.21 2.12 -26.89
CA ARG A 299 2.41 2.47 -28.31
C ARG A 299 1.09 2.52 -29.08
N ALA A 300 0.21 1.54 -28.87
CA ALA A 300 -1.08 1.47 -29.54
C ALA A 300 -2.02 2.64 -29.18
N HIS A 301 -1.83 3.26 -28.01
CA HIS A 301 -2.65 4.36 -27.51
C HIS A 301 -1.87 5.67 -27.36
N ASP A 302 -0.73 5.84 -28.05
CA ASP A 302 0.18 6.97 -27.81
C ASP A 302 -0.50 8.34 -28.01
N SER A 303 -1.35 8.46 -29.03
CA SER A 303 -2.11 9.68 -29.35
C SER A 303 -3.20 10.02 -28.33
N ARG A 304 -3.70 9.02 -27.59
CA ARG A 304 -4.83 9.17 -26.66
C ARG A 304 -4.41 9.24 -25.20
N LEU A 305 -3.38 8.49 -24.81
CA LEU A 305 -2.86 8.53 -23.45
C LEU A 305 -2.25 9.89 -23.16
N SER A 306 -2.49 10.45 -21.98
CA SER A 306 -1.80 11.67 -21.56
C SER A 306 -0.28 11.43 -21.45
N GLY A 307 0.53 12.45 -21.74
CA GLY A 307 1.98 12.35 -21.57
C GLY A 307 2.42 11.99 -20.14
N LEU A 308 1.62 12.35 -19.12
CA LEU A 308 1.84 11.91 -17.75
C LEU A 308 1.63 10.40 -17.59
N SER A 309 0.49 9.87 -18.06
CA SER A 309 0.17 8.45 -18.00
C SER A 309 1.24 7.61 -18.71
N ARG A 310 1.72 8.03 -19.89
CA ARG A 310 2.78 7.34 -20.63
C ARG A 310 4.09 7.28 -19.86
N ARG A 311 4.55 8.42 -19.33
CA ARG A 311 5.79 8.47 -18.54
C ARG A 311 5.72 7.61 -17.28
N GLU A 312 4.58 7.60 -16.61
CA GLU A 312 4.37 6.76 -15.43
C GLU A 312 4.37 5.27 -15.82
N ALA A 313 3.60 4.88 -16.85
CA ALA A 313 3.49 3.50 -17.31
C ALA A 313 4.84 2.89 -17.69
N LEU A 314 5.68 3.66 -18.39
CA LEU A 314 6.97 3.19 -18.92
C LEU A 314 8.15 3.32 -17.94
N LYS A 315 7.93 3.87 -16.74
CA LYS A 315 9.00 4.24 -15.79
C LYS A 315 9.94 3.09 -15.41
N ASN A 316 9.41 1.87 -15.33
CA ASN A 316 10.18 0.68 -14.95
C ASN A 316 10.61 -0.17 -16.17
N ILE A 317 10.25 0.26 -17.38
CA ILE A 317 10.60 -0.41 -18.65
C ILE A 317 11.78 0.29 -19.31
N LEU A 318 11.77 1.63 -19.31
CA LEU A 318 12.83 2.43 -19.92
C LEU A 318 13.98 2.63 -18.92
N PRO A 319 15.25 2.57 -19.38
CA PRO A 319 16.37 2.97 -18.55
C PRO A 319 16.14 4.38 -18.02
N ALA A 320 16.52 4.65 -16.77
CA ALA A 320 16.52 6.01 -16.24
C ALA A 320 17.28 6.89 -17.24
N ARG A 321 16.64 7.95 -17.76
CA ARG A 321 17.31 8.88 -18.67
C ARG A 321 18.49 9.48 -17.90
N GLY A 322 19.68 8.94 -18.12
CA GLY A 322 20.92 9.50 -17.61
C GLY A 322 21.03 10.92 -18.14
N GLY A 323 21.09 11.88 -17.23
CA GLY A 323 21.45 13.24 -17.58
C GLY A 323 22.80 13.22 -18.28
N ARG A 324 22.83 13.75 -19.51
CA ARG A 324 24.02 14.38 -20.06
C ARG A 324 23.98 15.83 -19.64
#